data_AF-R5ZTQ4-F1
#
_entry.id   AF-R5ZTQ4-F1
#
_cell.length_a   1.000
_cell.length_b   1.000
_cell.length_c   1.000
_cell.angle_alpha   90.00
_cell.angle_beta   90.00
_cell.angle_gamma   90.00
#
_symmetry.space_group_name_H-M   'P 1'
#
loop_
_entity.id
_entity.type
_entity.pdbx_description
1 polymer ?
#
loop_
_entity_poly.entity_id
_entity_poly.type
_entity_poly.pdbx_seq_one_letter_code
_entity_poly.pdbx_strand_id
1 'polypeptide(L)'
;MPAIMGKIGALGRVLGPRGLMPNPKSGTVTMDVAKAIREVKQGKIDFKVDKSGIVHTSIGKASFSPEQIFGNAKEFMATIIKLKPASAKGTYVKSIYLSSTMSKGIKIDPKSVEEI
;
A
#
# COMPACT_ATOMS: atom_id res chain seq x y z
N MET A 1 -17.12 16.45 -4.28
CA MET A 1 -17.50 15.09 -3.86
C MET A 1 -18.57 14.59 -4.83
N PRO A 2 -18.46 13.36 -5.38
CA PRO A 2 -19.41 12.87 -6.38
C PRO A 2 -20.83 12.71 -5.80
N ALA A 3 -21.84 13.10 -6.58
CA ALA A 3 -23.26 13.12 -6.19
C ALA A 3 -23.84 11.76 -5.77
N ILE A 4 -23.16 10.65 -6.09
CA ILE A 4 -23.64 9.28 -5.88
C ILE A 4 -23.21 8.71 -4.51
N MET A 5 -22.33 9.38 -3.76
CA MET A 5 -21.81 8.87 -2.46
C MET A 5 -22.91 8.65 -1.42
N GLY A 6 -23.99 9.45 -1.44
CA GLY A 6 -25.14 9.24 -0.54
C GLY A 6 -25.89 7.93 -0.78
N LYS A 7 -25.88 7.39 -2.02
CA LYS A 7 -26.53 6.11 -2.37
C LYS A 7 -25.62 4.89 -2.14
N ILE A 8 -24.30 5.07 -2.09
CA ILE A 8 -23.32 4.00 -1.87
C ILE A 8 -23.37 3.45 -0.44
N GLY A 9 -23.86 4.23 0.54
CA GLY A 9 -24.02 3.78 1.92
C GLY A 9 -24.90 2.54 2.07
N ALA A 10 -25.97 2.41 1.26
CA ALA A 10 -26.85 1.24 1.27
C ALA A 10 -26.14 -0.05 0.79
N LEU A 11 -25.15 0.08 -0.10
CA LEU A 11 -24.34 -1.03 -0.61
C LEU A 11 -23.19 -1.42 0.34
N GLY A 12 -22.99 -0.68 1.43
CA GLY A 12 -21.94 -0.93 2.42
C GLY A 12 -21.99 -2.31 3.04
N ARG A 13 -23.19 -2.91 3.19
CA ARG A 13 -23.34 -4.29 3.73
C ARG A 13 -22.69 -5.36 2.85
N VAL A 14 -22.63 -5.14 1.54
CA VAL A 14 -22.06 -6.08 0.57
C VAL A 14 -20.61 -5.71 0.22
N LEU A 15 -20.34 -4.43 0.00
CA LEU A 15 -19.01 -3.95 -0.41
C LEU A 15 -18.02 -3.86 0.76
N GLY A 16 -18.51 -3.65 1.98
CA GLY A 16 -17.73 -3.61 3.21
C GLY A 16 -16.93 -4.89 3.49
N PRO A 17 -17.55 -6.08 3.61
CA PRO A 17 -16.83 -7.31 3.89
C PRO A 17 -15.89 -7.74 2.75
N ARG A 18 -16.14 -7.29 1.51
CA ARG A 18 -15.25 -7.55 0.36
C ARG A 18 -14.12 -6.53 0.22
N GLY A 19 -14.10 -5.47 1.04
CA GLY A 19 -13.11 -4.39 0.95
C GLY A 19 -13.17 -3.57 -0.36
N LEU A 20 -14.26 -3.68 -1.12
CA LEU A 20 -14.44 -3.03 -2.43
C LEU A 20 -15.15 -1.67 -2.32
N MET A 21 -15.33 -1.16 -1.09
CA MET A 21 -15.99 0.11 -0.87
C MET A 21 -15.12 1.25 -1.40
N PRO A 22 -15.63 2.12 -2.30
CA PRO A 22 -14.88 3.27 -2.80
C PRO A 22 -14.47 4.19 -1.65
N ASN A 23 -13.20 4.57 -1.60
CA ASN A 23 -12.63 5.35 -0.51
C ASN A 23 -11.97 6.62 -1.05
N PRO A 24 -12.41 7.82 -0.62
CA PRO A 24 -11.75 9.08 -0.96
C PRO A 24 -10.27 9.12 -0.57
N LYS A 25 -9.87 8.45 0.52
CA LYS A 25 -8.46 8.39 0.96
C LYS A 25 -7.58 7.56 0.03
N SER A 26 -8.14 6.51 -0.57
CA SER A 26 -7.46 5.70 -1.59
C SER A 26 -7.46 6.39 -2.97
N GLY A 27 -8.09 7.56 -3.09
CA GLY A 27 -8.19 8.27 -4.37
C GLY A 27 -9.03 7.53 -5.42
N THR A 28 -9.86 6.56 -5.00
CA THR A 28 -10.81 5.86 -5.89
C THR A 28 -12.10 6.64 -6.09
N VAL A 29 -12.26 7.75 -5.36
CA VAL A 29 -13.40 8.67 -5.45
C VAL A 29 -12.88 10.04 -5.90
N THR A 30 -12.78 10.24 -7.21
CA THR A 30 -12.32 11.48 -7.84
C THR A 30 -13.34 11.99 -8.85
N MET A 31 -13.22 13.26 -9.23
CA MET A 31 -13.99 13.80 -10.37
C MET A 31 -13.36 13.39 -11.72
N ASP A 32 -12.07 13.04 -11.71
CA ASP A 32 -11.33 12.57 -12.89
C ASP A 32 -11.17 11.04 -12.84
N VAL A 33 -12.16 10.36 -13.42
CA VAL A 33 -12.24 8.89 -13.47
C VAL A 33 -11.22 8.31 -14.45
N ALA A 34 -10.90 9.02 -15.53
CA ALA A 34 -9.99 8.53 -16.55
C ALA A 34 -8.56 8.39 -16.01
N LYS A 35 -8.10 9.38 -15.24
CA LYS A 35 -6.80 9.32 -14.57
C LYS A 35 -6.76 8.23 -13.50
N ALA A 36 -7.79 8.12 -12.68
CA ALA A 36 -7.88 7.09 -11.65
C ALA A 36 -7.81 5.66 -12.23
N ILE A 37 -8.50 5.40 -13.36
CA ILE A 37 -8.43 4.10 -14.04
C ILE A 37 -7.02 3.81 -14.56
N ARG A 38 -6.34 4.81 -15.13
CA ARG A 38 -4.96 4.63 -15.63
C ARG A 38 -3.99 4.32 -14.50
N GLU A 39 -4.07 5.05 -13.39
CA GLU A 39 -3.21 4.82 -12.22
C GLU A 39 -3.44 3.43 -11.61
N VAL A 40 -4.69 2.99 -11.48
CA VAL A 40 -5.01 1.65 -10.97
C VAL A 40 -4.51 0.57 -11.93
N LYS A 41 -4.65 0.76 -13.25
CA LYS A 41 -4.12 -0.18 -14.25
C LYS A 41 -2.59 -0.23 -14.27
N GLN A 42 -1.92 0.87 -13.94
CA GLN A 42 -0.46 0.92 -13.79
C GLN A 42 0.04 0.22 -12.53
N GLY A 43 -0.87 -0.35 -11.72
CA GLY A 43 -0.50 -1.14 -10.55
C GLY A 43 -0.34 -0.31 -9.29
N LYS A 44 -1.07 0.81 -9.15
CA LYS A 44 -1.13 1.56 -7.89
C LYS A 44 -1.52 0.63 -6.74
N ILE A 45 -0.70 0.60 -5.71
CA ILE A 45 -0.92 -0.21 -4.51
C ILE A 45 -1.40 0.69 -3.38
N ASP A 46 -2.57 0.39 -2.85
CA ASP A 46 -3.05 1.00 -1.61
C ASP A 46 -2.57 0.17 -0.43
N PHE A 47 -1.91 0.83 0.52
CA PHE A 47 -1.49 0.22 1.78
C PHE A 47 -2.16 0.91 2.96
N LYS A 48 -2.50 0.12 3.97
CA LYS A 48 -3.14 0.57 5.20
C LYS A 48 -2.31 0.14 6.39
N VAL A 49 -2.23 1.04 7.38
CA VAL A 49 -1.61 0.75 8.67
C VAL A 49 -2.59 -0.04 9.53
N ASP A 50 -2.14 -1.15 10.10
CA ASP A 50 -2.91 -1.90 11.09
C ASP A 50 -2.91 -1.19 12.45
N LYS A 51 -3.79 -1.59 13.37
CA LYS A 51 -3.87 -1.03 14.74
C LYS A 51 -2.54 -1.14 15.50
N SER A 52 -1.74 -2.16 15.18
CA SER A 52 -0.41 -2.39 15.74
C SER A 52 0.69 -1.50 15.11
N GLY A 53 0.34 -0.62 14.17
CA GLY A 53 1.32 0.26 13.49
C GLY A 53 2.13 -0.45 12.40
N ILE A 54 1.72 -1.63 11.97
CA ILE A 54 2.40 -2.42 10.94
C ILE A 54 1.78 -2.10 9.57
N VAL A 55 2.62 -1.91 8.55
CA VAL A 55 2.19 -1.76 7.16
C VAL A 55 2.40 -3.10 6.44
N HIS A 56 1.32 -3.65 5.89
CA HIS A 56 1.36 -4.86 5.08
C HIS A 56 1.14 -4.50 3.62
N THR A 57 2.03 -4.96 2.74
CA THR A 57 1.93 -4.68 1.30
C THR A 57 2.58 -5.80 0.49
N SER A 58 1.93 -6.20 -0.60
CA SER A 58 2.48 -7.13 -1.58
C SER A 58 3.31 -6.38 -2.63
N ILE A 59 4.61 -6.61 -2.66
CA ILE A 59 5.55 -5.97 -3.62
C ILE A 59 5.63 -6.67 -4.98
N GLY A 60 5.04 -7.87 -5.12
CA GLY A 60 5.06 -8.63 -6.36
C GLY A 60 4.53 -10.05 -6.20
N LYS A 61 4.66 -10.85 -7.26
CA LYS A 61 4.39 -12.29 -7.28
C LYS A 61 5.69 -13.07 -7.47
N ALA A 62 5.71 -14.35 -7.09
CA ALA A 62 6.85 -15.24 -7.31
C ALA A 62 7.25 -15.39 -8.79
N SER A 63 6.35 -15.08 -9.72
CA SER A 63 6.59 -15.11 -11.16
C SER A 63 7.39 -13.90 -11.68
N PHE A 64 7.67 -12.89 -10.84
CA PHE A 64 8.43 -11.71 -11.25
C PHE A 64 9.94 -11.98 -11.16
N SER A 65 10.71 -11.27 -11.98
CA SER A 65 12.17 -11.34 -11.90
C SER A 65 12.69 -10.75 -10.59
N PRO A 66 13.87 -11.21 -10.10
CA PRO A 66 14.47 -10.66 -8.89
C PRO A 66 14.69 -9.14 -8.95
N GLU A 67 15.07 -8.62 -10.11
CA GLU A 67 15.31 -7.18 -10.33
C GLU A 67 14.03 -6.35 -10.17
N GLN A 68 12.90 -6.85 -10.69
CA GLN A 68 11.60 -6.19 -10.55
C GLN A 68 11.13 -6.16 -9.10
N ILE A 69 11.31 -7.28 -8.37
CA ILE A 69 10.94 -7.36 -6.95
C ILE A 69 11.79 -6.39 -6.13
N PHE A 70 13.09 -6.31 -6.42
CA PHE A 70 14.00 -5.37 -5.78
C PHE A 70 13.64 -3.91 -6.07
N GLY A 71 13.36 -3.56 -7.33
CA GLY A 71 12.92 -2.22 -7.71
C GLY A 71 11.63 -1.79 -7.02
N ASN A 72 10.63 -2.69 -6.96
CA ASN A 72 9.37 -2.44 -6.28
C ASN A 72 9.56 -2.24 -4.77
N ALA A 73 10.42 -3.06 -4.14
CA ALA A 73 10.73 -2.93 -2.72
C ALA A 73 11.42 -1.59 -2.41
N LYS A 74 12.36 -1.17 -3.27
CA LYS A 74 13.06 0.12 -3.12
C LYS A 74 12.09 1.30 -3.22
N GLU A 75 11.25 1.33 -4.24
CA GLU A 75 10.28 2.42 -4.44
C GLU A 75 9.27 2.50 -3.28
N PHE A 76 8.81 1.35 -2.80
CA PHE A 76 7.90 1.27 -1.66
C PHE A 76 8.54 1.84 -0.38
N MET A 77 9.79 1.47 -0.09
CA MET A 77 10.51 1.98 1.07
C MET A 77 10.79 3.49 0.98
N ALA A 78 11.20 3.98 -0.19
CA ALA A 78 11.38 5.41 -0.43
C ALA A 78 10.07 6.19 -0.21
N THR A 79 8.95 5.62 -0.65
CA THR A 79 7.61 6.22 -0.45
C THR A 79 7.22 6.25 1.03
N ILE A 80 7.49 5.18 1.79
CA ILE A 80 7.25 5.15 3.24
C ILE A 80 8.05 6.23 3.97
N ILE A 81 9.34 6.39 3.63
CA ILE A 81 10.20 7.40 4.26
C ILE A 81 9.67 8.82 3.95
N LYS A 82 9.23 9.07 2.70
CA LYS A 82 8.62 10.35 2.32
C LYS A 82 7.32 10.64 3.07
N LEU A 83 6.54 9.60 3.39
CA LEU A 83 5.29 9.71 4.14
C LEU A 83 5.49 9.79 5.67
N LYS A 84 6.73 9.78 6.15
CA LYS A 84 7.04 9.93 7.57
C LYS A 84 6.43 11.23 8.12
N PRO A 85 5.53 11.16 9.10
CA PRO A 85 4.97 12.36 9.71
C PRO A 85 6.02 13.08 10.55
N ALA A 86 6.00 14.41 10.54
CA ALA A 86 6.96 15.25 11.28
C ALA A 86 6.94 15.01 12.81
N SER A 87 5.86 14.44 13.34
CA SER A 87 5.72 14.07 14.75
C SER A 87 6.41 12.76 15.13
N ALA A 88 6.85 11.95 14.17
CA ALA A 88 7.52 10.68 14.44
C ALA A 88 8.97 10.91 14.91
N LYS A 89 9.19 10.72 16.22
CA LYS A 89 10.52 10.79 16.86
C LYS A 89 11.20 9.42 16.85
N GLY A 90 12.51 9.39 16.62
CA GLY A 90 13.33 8.17 16.62
C GLY A 90 13.37 7.43 15.27
N THR A 91 13.83 6.17 15.32
CA THR A 91 13.95 5.30 14.14
C THR A 91 12.56 4.94 13.61
N TYR A 92 12.26 5.36 12.38
CA TYR A 92 10.93 5.20 11.79
C TYR A 92 10.66 3.75 11.37
N VAL A 93 11.66 3.08 10.80
CA VAL A 93 11.60 1.67 10.41
C VAL A 93 12.31 0.83 11.47
N LYS A 94 11.56 0.01 12.22
CA LYS A 94 12.13 -0.84 13.28
C LYS A 94 12.62 -2.19 12.75
N SER A 95 11.85 -2.80 11.85
CA SER A 95 12.15 -4.11 11.29
C SER A 95 11.44 -4.28 9.97
N ILE A 96 12.08 -5.01 9.06
CA ILE A 96 11.53 -5.37 7.75
C ILE A 96 11.51 -6.88 7.68
N TYR A 97 10.36 -7.43 7.31
CA TYR A 97 10.18 -8.86 7.10
C TYR A 97 9.62 -9.09 5.71
N LEU A 98 10.28 -9.96 4.94
CA LEU A 98 9.80 -10.40 3.65
C LEU A 98 9.36 -11.86 3.75
N SER A 99 8.13 -12.14 3.36
CA SER A 99 7.57 -13.49 3.33
C SER A 99 6.74 -13.68 2.06
N SER A 100 6.78 -14.89 1.51
CA SER A 100 5.77 -15.36 0.56
C SER A 100 4.52 -15.80 1.31
N THR A 101 3.41 -16.01 0.60
CA THR A 101 2.09 -16.33 1.18
C THR A 101 2.10 -17.53 2.12
N MET A 102 2.96 -18.52 1.87
CA MET A 102 3.05 -19.76 2.66
C MET A 102 4.47 -20.04 3.19
N SER A 103 5.40 -19.08 3.11
CA SER A 103 6.79 -19.30 3.50
C SER A 103 7.12 -18.66 4.85
N LYS A 104 8.20 -19.13 5.48
CA LYS A 104 8.78 -18.45 6.64
C LYS A 104 9.23 -17.03 6.23
N GLY A 105 9.02 -16.07 7.13
CA GLY A 105 9.49 -14.70 6.96
C GLY A 105 10.99 -14.58 7.17
N ILE A 106 11.66 -13.93 6.22
CA ILE A 106 13.08 -13.59 6.30
C ILE A 106 13.17 -12.17 6.83
N LYS A 107 13.95 -11.98 7.90
CA LYS A 107 14.24 -10.65 8.43
C LYS A 107 15.29 -10.00 7.55
N ILE A 108 14.99 -8.80 7.07
CA ILE A 108 15.90 -7.96 6.28
C ILE A 108 16.45 -6.88 7.20
N ASP A 109 17.72 -6.54 7.03
CA ASP A 109 18.32 -5.42 7.76
C ASP A 109 17.78 -4.09 7.19
N PRO A 110 17.10 -3.27 8.01
CA PRO A 110 16.60 -1.97 7.57
C PRO A 110 17.72 -0.99 7.15
N LYS A 111 18.96 -1.17 7.61
CA LYS A 111 20.09 -0.29 7.22
C LYS A 111 20.51 -0.47 5.76
N SER A 112 20.40 -1.69 5.23
CA SER A 112 20.71 -1.99 3.83
C SER A 112 19.78 -1.28 2.84
N VAL A 113 18.69 -0.67 3.32
CA VAL A 113 17.73 0.08 2.52
C VAL A 113 18.02 1.60 2.55
N GLU A 114 18.79 2.09 3.52
CA GLU A 114 19.19 3.51 3.61
C GLU A 114 20.40 3.84 2.69
N GLU A 115 21.20 2.86 2.32
CA GLU A 115 22.41 3.02 1.49
C GLU A 115 22.16 2.98 -0.04
N ILE A 116 20.90 2.96 -0.51
CA ILE A 116 20.56 2.81 -1.94
C ILE A 116 19.68 3.93 -2.49
#